data_AF-A0AAV1WBJ6-F1
#
_entry.id   AF-A0AAV1WBJ6-F1
#
_cell.length_a   1.000
_cell.length_b   1.000
_cell.length_c   1.000
_cell.angle_alpha   90.00
_cell.angle_beta   90.00
_cell.angle_gamma   90.00
#
_symmetry.space_group_name_H-M   'P 1'
#
loop_
_entity.id
_entity.type
_entity.pdbx_description
1 polymer ?
#
loop_
_entity_poly.entity_id
_entity_poly.type
_entity_poly.pdbx_seq_one_letter_code
_entity_poly.pdbx_strand_id
1 'polypeptide(L)'
;MDTFSSLVSNTQINYLQENIWGQNDDRTPPFESVGAVIWRCIAHVRGGFEPNIVTICKTGPYRMRNDIVGNNQMIKKVETDNVCSIVDTDLRVLASLLANQGINEVSEIEKAMEKDKGVADFFVYGADLTFVDLQEINVYDLKLMGHKPKFVYYNPSRGWR
;
A
#
# COMPACT_ATOMS: atom_id res chain seq x y z
N MET A 1 -4.25 -5.43 20.82
CA MET A 1 -4.24 -5.45 19.35
C MET A 1 -3.18 -6.43 18.96
N ASP A 2 -3.65 -7.57 18.45
CA ASP A 2 -2.82 -8.66 17.99
C ASP A 2 -2.54 -8.46 16.50
N THR A 3 -1.32 -8.76 16.07
CA THR A 3 -0.94 -8.72 14.66
C THR A 3 -0.98 -10.14 14.11
N PHE A 4 -1.55 -10.31 12.93
CA PHE A 4 -1.51 -11.57 12.21
C PHE A 4 -0.66 -11.43 10.95
N SER A 5 -0.10 -12.55 10.50
CA SER A 5 0.67 -12.61 9.26
C SER A 5 0.22 -13.84 8.49
N SER A 6 -0.01 -13.66 7.20
CA SER A 6 -0.46 -14.71 6.31
C SER A 6 0.55 -14.88 5.18
N LEU A 7 0.94 -16.12 4.91
CA LEU A 7 1.80 -16.44 3.77
C LEU A 7 0.92 -16.60 2.53
N VAL A 8 1.27 -15.87 1.48
CA VAL A 8 0.63 -15.99 0.17
C VAL A 8 1.69 -16.39 -0.85
N SER A 9 1.52 -17.54 -1.49
CA SER A 9 2.47 -18.05 -2.48
C SER A 9 2.25 -17.40 -3.85
N ASN A 10 3.27 -17.43 -4.71
CA ASN A 10 3.14 -16.93 -6.09
C ASN A 10 2.03 -17.65 -6.86
N THR A 11 1.80 -18.94 -6.62
CA THR A 11 0.70 -19.67 -7.25
C THR A 11 -0.66 -19.13 -6.83
N GLN A 12 -0.83 -18.80 -5.55
CA GLN A 12 -2.06 -18.19 -5.04
C GLN A 12 -2.26 -16.77 -5.60
N ILE A 13 -1.19 -15.99 -5.70
CA ILE A 13 -1.22 -14.65 -6.32
C ILE A 13 -1.61 -14.75 -7.80
N ASN A 14 -0.99 -15.65 -8.56
CA ASN A 14 -1.29 -15.83 -9.99
C ASN A 14 -2.74 -16.26 -10.20
N TYR A 15 -3.21 -17.23 -9.41
CA TYR A 15 -4.60 -17.66 -9.42
C TYR A 15 -5.57 -16.51 -9.10
N LEU A 16 -5.24 -15.68 -8.10
CA LEU A 16 -6.02 -14.51 -7.75
C LEU A 16 -6.07 -13.50 -8.91
N GLN A 17 -4.93 -13.19 -9.51
CA GLN A 17 -4.86 -12.26 -10.64
C GLN A 17 -5.64 -12.79 -11.86
N GLU A 18 -5.56 -14.08 -12.15
CA GLU A 18 -6.34 -14.72 -13.22
C GLU A 18 -7.85 -14.64 -12.96
N ASN A 19 -8.29 -14.82 -11.72
CA ASN A 19 -9.70 -14.68 -11.38
C ASN A 19 -10.22 -13.24 -11.50
N ILE A 20 -9.39 -12.24 -11.20
CA ILE A 20 -9.80 -10.84 -11.24
C ILE A 20 -9.71 -10.27 -12.68
N TRP A 21 -8.70 -10.67 -13.46
CA TRP A 21 -8.35 -10.02 -14.74
C TRP A 21 -8.46 -10.93 -15.97
N GLY A 22 -8.61 -12.23 -15.76
CA GLY A 22 -8.53 -13.23 -16.82
C GLY A 22 -7.09 -13.44 -17.33
N GLN A 23 -6.98 -13.99 -18.53
CA GLN A 23 -5.69 -14.22 -19.22
C GLN A 23 -5.16 -13.01 -20.00
N ASN A 24 -5.69 -11.81 -19.77
CA ASN A 24 -5.27 -10.61 -20.49
C ASN A 24 -3.89 -10.12 -20.03
N ASP A 25 -3.15 -9.44 -20.92
CA ASP A 25 -1.84 -8.85 -20.64
C ASP A 25 -1.90 -7.60 -19.74
N ASP A 26 -3.06 -6.93 -19.65
CA ASP A 26 -3.30 -5.74 -18.80
C ASP A 26 -3.63 -6.13 -17.34
N ARG A 27 -2.87 -7.06 -16.74
CA ARG A 27 -3.09 -7.45 -15.33
C ARG A 27 -2.64 -6.30 -14.41
N THR A 28 -3.49 -5.89 -13.46
CA THR A 28 -3.00 -5.00 -12.40
C THR A 28 -1.93 -5.71 -11.56
N PRO A 29 -1.04 -4.94 -10.92
CA PRO A 29 0.03 -5.55 -10.16
C PRO A 29 -0.48 -6.42 -9.00
N PRO A 30 0.33 -7.40 -8.55
CA PRO A 30 -0.05 -8.32 -7.48
C PRO A 30 -0.51 -7.63 -6.19
N PHE A 31 0.15 -6.52 -5.83
CA PHE A 31 -0.14 -5.76 -4.61
C PHE A 31 -1.59 -5.26 -4.58
N GLU A 32 -2.06 -4.63 -5.65
CA GLU A 32 -3.42 -4.10 -5.76
C GLU A 32 -4.46 -5.19 -5.79
N SER A 33 -4.14 -6.34 -6.39
CA SER A 33 -5.02 -7.50 -6.42
C SER A 33 -5.25 -8.05 -5.01
N VAL A 34 -4.18 -8.20 -4.22
CA VAL A 34 -4.27 -8.60 -2.81
C VAL A 34 -4.94 -7.53 -1.97
N GLY A 35 -4.59 -6.26 -2.19
CA GLY A 35 -5.19 -5.11 -1.52
C GLY A 35 -6.71 -5.04 -1.71
N ALA A 36 -7.20 -5.26 -2.92
CA ALA A 36 -8.63 -5.28 -3.23
C ALA A 36 -9.39 -6.38 -2.47
N VAL A 37 -8.82 -7.58 -2.38
CA VAL A 37 -9.40 -8.68 -1.59
C VAL A 37 -9.45 -8.31 -0.11
N ILE A 38 -8.33 -7.84 0.45
CA ILE A 38 -8.26 -7.46 1.86
C ILE A 38 -9.26 -6.33 2.16
N TRP A 39 -9.33 -5.33 1.27
CA TRP A 39 -10.25 -4.20 1.41
C TRP A 39 -11.71 -4.66 1.46
N ARG A 40 -12.12 -5.51 0.51
CA ARG A 40 -13.47 -6.09 0.48
C ARG A 40 -13.76 -6.95 1.71
N CYS A 41 -12.82 -7.79 2.14
CA CYS A 41 -12.96 -8.59 3.35
C CYS A 41 -13.12 -7.72 4.61
N ILE A 42 -12.34 -6.64 4.73
CA ILE A 42 -12.44 -5.71 5.85
C ILE A 42 -13.80 -5.00 5.83
N ALA A 43 -14.24 -4.50 4.67
CA ALA A 43 -15.55 -3.87 4.51
C ALA A 43 -16.69 -4.81 4.96
N HIS A 44 -16.63 -6.07 4.52
CA HIS A 44 -17.61 -7.09 4.88
C HIS A 44 -17.64 -7.36 6.39
N VAL A 45 -16.48 -7.48 7.04
CA VAL A 45 -16.40 -7.73 8.50
C VAL A 45 -16.83 -6.50 9.30
N ARG A 46 -16.62 -5.28 8.80
CA ARG A 46 -16.99 -4.03 9.46
C ARG A 46 -18.47 -3.66 9.35
N GLY A 47 -19.27 -4.40 8.56
CA GLY A 47 -20.73 -4.40 8.63
C GLY A 47 -21.41 -3.02 8.59
N GLY A 48 -20.95 -2.12 7.73
CA GLY A 48 -21.50 -0.76 7.57
C GLY A 48 -20.51 0.39 7.84
N PHE A 49 -19.35 0.11 8.45
CA PHE A 49 -18.21 1.04 8.52
C PHE A 49 -17.18 0.72 7.45
N GLU A 50 -17.61 0.80 6.20
CA GLU A 50 -16.75 0.52 5.05
C GLU A 50 -15.65 1.58 4.95
N PRO A 51 -14.38 1.19 4.83
CA PRO A 51 -13.31 2.16 4.62
C PRO A 51 -13.43 2.71 3.18
N ASN A 52 -14.13 3.82 3.04
CA ASN A 52 -14.35 4.52 1.76
C ASN A 52 -13.11 5.27 1.26
N ILE A 53 -12.14 5.45 2.16
CA ILE A 53 -10.87 6.09 1.87
C ILE A 53 -9.77 5.10 2.22
N VAL A 54 -8.90 4.84 1.25
CA VAL A 54 -7.74 3.98 1.38
C VAL A 54 -6.48 4.78 1.10
N THR A 55 -5.51 4.71 2.00
CA THR A 55 -4.18 5.26 1.78
C THR A 55 -3.25 4.15 1.27
N ILE A 56 -2.51 4.42 0.21
CA ILE A 56 -1.51 3.51 -0.35
C ILE A 56 -0.14 4.19 -0.26
N CYS A 57 0.78 3.55 0.46
CA CYS A 57 2.17 3.97 0.54
C CYS A 57 3.02 3.02 -0.30
N LYS A 58 3.75 3.55 -1.29
CA LYS A 58 4.69 2.78 -2.12
C LYS A 58 6.04 3.46 -2.18
N THR A 59 7.04 2.74 -2.69
CA THR A 59 8.30 3.38 -3.08
C THR A 59 8.05 4.33 -4.26
N GLY A 60 8.55 5.56 -4.17
CA GLY A 60 8.39 6.56 -5.20
C GLY A 60 9.21 6.23 -6.47
N PRO A 61 8.73 6.62 -7.66
CA PRO A 61 9.40 6.32 -8.93
C PRO A 61 10.74 7.04 -9.06
N TYR A 62 10.91 8.18 -8.37
CA TYR A 62 12.17 8.91 -8.26
C TYR A 62 13.09 8.23 -7.26
N ARG A 63 13.61 7.05 -7.62
CA ARG A 63 14.81 6.53 -6.93
C ARG A 63 15.91 7.56 -7.15
N MET A 64 16.22 8.36 -6.12
CA MET A 64 17.34 9.29 -6.18
C MET A 64 18.56 8.51 -6.66
N ARG A 65 19.15 8.97 -7.75
CA ARG A 65 20.23 8.28 -8.48
C ARG A 65 21.57 8.24 -7.73
N ASN A 66 21.60 8.74 -6.50
CA ASN A 66 22.78 8.87 -5.68
C ASN A 66 22.41 8.38 -4.27
N ASP A 67 23.37 7.81 -3.55
CA ASP A 67 23.28 7.14 -2.23
C ASP A 67 22.76 8.02 -1.06
N ILE A 68 21.90 8.99 -1.34
CA ILE A 68 21.25 9.89 -0.39
C ILE A 68 20.04 9.15 0.18
N VAL A 69 20.12 8.81 1.46
CA VAL A 69 18.99 8.29 2.22
C VAL A 69 17.99 9.42 2.43
N GLY A 70 16.75 9.21 1.99
CA GLY A 70 15.67 10.19 2.12
C GLY A 70 14.29 9.54 2.02
N ASN A 71 13.25 10.32 2.34
CA ASN A 71 11.87 9.88 2.27
C ASN A 71 11.37 9.88 0.82
N ASN A 72 11.66 8.81 0.07
CA ASN A 72 11.17 8.61 -1.29
C ASN A 72 9.93 7.70 -1.31
N GLN A 73 8.90 8.07 -0.55
CA GLN A 73 7.65 7.34 -0.52
C GLN A 73 6.61 8.09 -1.36
N MET A 74 5.91 7.37 -2.23
CA MET A 74 4.70 7.85 -2.87
C MET A 74 3.52 7.51 -1.97
N ILE A 75 2.75 8.53 -1.60
CA ILE A 75 1.53 8.40 -0.80
C ILE A 75 0.36 8.78 -1.71
N LYS A 76 -0.54 7.81 -1.92
CA LYS A 76 -1.76 7.99 -2.70
C LYS A 76 -2.97 7.82 -1.80
N LYS A 77 -3.93 8.73 -1.93
CA LYS A 77 -5.25 8.59 -1.32
C LYS A 77 -6.26 8.17 -2.39
N VAL A 78 -6.93 7.05 -2.18
CA VAL A 78 -7.98 6.52 -3.05
C VAL A 78 -9.32 6.70 -2.35
N GLU A 79 -10.24 7.41 -2.97
CA GLU A 79 -11.58 7.69 -2.46
C GLU A 79 -12.63 6.98 -3.33
N THR A 80 -13.66 6.43 -2.71
CA THR A 80 -14.70 5.63 -3.39
C THR A 80 -16.01 6.35 -3.54
N ASP A 81 -16.02 7.67 -3.62
CA ASP A 81 -17.23 8.51 -3.66
C ASP A 81 -18.24 8.12 -4.77
N ASN A 82 -17.81 7.34 -5.77
CA ASN A 82 -18.64 6.84 -6.87
C ASN A 82 -19.11 5.37 -6.71
N VAL A 83 -18.75 4.68 -5.63
CA VAL A 83 -19.03 3.26 -5.39
C VAL A 83 -20.09 3.12 -4.30
N CYS A 84 -21.23 2.49 -4.63
CA CYS A 84 -22.35 2.36 -3.69
C CYS A 84 -22.10 1.40 -2.51
N SER A 85 -21.20 0.42 -2.66
CA SER A 85 -20.88 -0.59 -1.64
C SER A 85 -19.55 -1.28 -1.98
N ILE A 86 -18.57 -1.22 -1.07
CA ILE A 86 -17.27 -1.91 -1.24
C ILE A 86 -17.46 -3.43 -1.25
N VAL A 87 -18.43 -3.92 -0.46
CA VAL A 87 -18.70 -5.36 -0.32
C VAL A 87 -19.29 -5.95 -1.59
N ASP A 88 -20.11 -5.21 -2.31
CA ASP A 88 -20.78 -5.70 -3.53
C ASP A 88 -19.98 -5.39 -4.81
N THR A 89 -18.95 -4.55 -4.70
CA THR A 89 -18.15 -4.15 -5.85
C THR A 89 -17.25 -5.28 -6.34
N ASP A 90 -17.14 -5.38 -7.66
CA ASP A 90 -16.26 -6.33 -8.33
C ASP A 90 -14.79 -6.08 -7.95
N LEU A 91 -14.05 -7.15 -7.66
CA LEU A 91 -12.64 -7.08 -7.28
C LEU A 91 -11.78 -6.39 -8.34
N ARG A 92 -12.15 -6.49 -9.61
CA ARG A 92 -11.46 -5.83 -10.73
C ARG A 92 -11.62 -4.33 -10.65
N VAL A 93 -12.81 -3.85 -10.29
CA VAL A 93 -13.06 -2.41 -10.10
C VAL A 93 -12.23 -1.92 -8.91
N LEU A 94 -12.28 -2.60 -7.77
CA LEU A 94 -11.49 -2.24 -6.58
C LEU A 94 -9.97 -2.23 -6.86
N ALA A 95 -9.46 -3.27 -7.53
CA ALA A 95 -8.05 -3.34 -7.90
C ALA A 95 -7.66 -2.25 -8.93
N SER A 96 -8.56 -1.91 -9.86
CA SER A 96 -8.36 -0.76 -10.77
C SER A 96 -8.28 0.56 -10.02
N LEU A 97 -9.14 0.77 -9.01
CA LEU A 97 -9.12 1.97 -8.17
C LEU A 97 -7.78 2.10 -7.46
N LEU A 98 -7.29 1.02 -6.85
CA LEU A 98 -6.01 1.00 -6.14
C LEU A 98 -4.81 1.24 -7.08
N ALA A 99 -4.87 0.75 -8.33
CA ALA A 99 -3.75 0.85 -9.27
C ALA A 99 -3.69 2.24 -9.94
N ASN A 100 -4.84 2.69 -10.45
CA ASN A 100 -4.91 3.76 -11.44
C ASN A 100 -5.48 5.07 -10.88
N GLN A 101 -6.21 5.02 -9.77
CA GLN A 101 -6.86 6.19 -9.19
C GLN A 101 -6.16 6.59 -7.89
N GLY A 102 -6.28 7.88 -7.56
CA GLY A 102 -5.82 8.42 -6.30
C GLY A 102 -5.08 9.74 -6.44
N ILE A 103 -5.24 10.58 -5.42
CA ILE A 103 -4.58 11.88 -5.32
C ILE A 103 -3.19 11.65 -4.72
N ASN A 104 -2.16 12.22 -5.35
CA ASN A 104 -0.80 12.17 -4.84
C ASN A 104 -0.62 13.21 -3.73
N GLU A 105 -0.68 12.75 -2.48
CA GLU A 105 -0.57 13.60 -1.28
C GLU A 105 0.84 14.16 -1.10
N VAL A 106 1.87 13.53 -1.66
CA VAL A 106 3.27 14.00 -1.56
C VAL A 106 3.42 15.42 -2.07
N SER A 107 2.75 15.75 -3.18
CA SER A 107 2.81 17.09 -3.77
C SER A 107 2.19 18.16 -2.88
N GLU A 108 1.25 17.79 -2.02
CA GLU A 108 0.64 18.70 -1.05
C GLU A 108 1.52 18.85 0.19
N ILE A 109 2.16 17.77 0.63
CA ILE A 109 3.15 17.77 1.71
C ILE A 109 4.34 18.66 1.33
N GLU A 110 4.90 18.50 0.13
CA GLU A 110 6.01 19.32 -0.35
C GLU A 110 5.65 20.82 -0.36
N LYS A 111 4.46 21.17 -0.87
CA LYS A 111 3.98 22.56 -0.84
C LYS A 111 3.81 23.10 0.58
N ALA A 112 3.37 22.27 1.52
CA ALA A 112 3.25 22.67 2.92
C ALA A 112 4.63 22.87 3.57
N MET A 113 5.58 21.98 3.29
CA MET A 113 6.97 22.09 3.76
C MET A 113 7.67 23.34 3.22
N GLU A 114 7.50 23.65 1.93
CA GLU A 114 8.08 24.85 1.31
C GLU A 114 7.54 26.13 1.96
N LYS A 115 6.23 26.21 2.22
CA LYS A 115 5.61 27.35 2.91
C LYS A 115 6.20 27.56 4.31
N ASP A 116 6.52 26.48 5.00
CA ASP A 116 7.07 26.51 6.36
C ASP A 116 8.61 26.49 6.39
N LYS A 117 9.28 26.61 5.23
CA LYS A 117 10.75 26.57 5.09
C LYS A 117 11.39 25.32 5.74
N GLY A 118 10.65 24.22 5.81
CA GLY A 118 11.10 22.96 6.41
C GLY A 118 11.32 23.00 7.92
N VAL A 119 10.63 23.89 8.66
CA VAL A 119 10.73 23.96 10.13
C VAL A 119 9.85 22.90 10.81
N ALA A 120 8.66 22.61 10.27
CA ALA A 120 7.74 21.62 10.80
C ALA A 120 7.99 20.21 10.26
N ASP A 121 7.91 19.24 11.16
CA ASP A 121 7.77 17.83 10.83
C ASP A 121 6.31 17.51 10.49
N PHE A 122 6.07 16.89 9.34
CA PHE A 122 4.74 16.44 8.92
C PHE A 122 4.58 14.95 9.15
N PHE A 123 3.54 14.57 9.89
CA PHE A 123 3.15 13.18 10.09
C PHE A 123 1.93 12.85 9.23
N VAL A 124 2.02 11.82 8.40
CA VAL A 124 0.89 11.30 7.64
C VAL A 124 0.23 10.19 8.47
N TYR A 125 -0.96 10.49 8.99
CA TYR A 125 -1.85 9.48 9.54
C TYR A 125 -2.73 9.02 8.38
N GLY A 126 -2.49 7.81 7.88
CA GLY A 126 -3.30 7.24 6.80
C GLY A 126 -4.78 7.15 7.19
N ALA A 127 -5.64 6.92 6.20
CA ALA A 127 -7.09 6.83 6.38
C ALA A 127 -7.51 5.55 7.14
N ASP A 128 -8.81 5.26 7.13
CA ASP A 128 -9.44 4.10 7.83
C ASP A 128 -8.87 2.72 7.43
N LEU A 129 -8.17 2.67 6.29
CA LEU A 129 -7.37 1.55 5.82
C LEU A 129 -6.11 2.07 5.10
N THR A 130 -4.95 1.58 5.52
CA THR A 130 -3.66 1.92 4.90
C THR A 130 -2.97 0.65 4.41
N PHE A 131 -2.59 0.62 3.14
CA PHE A 131 -1.75 -0.41 2.55
C PHE A 131 -0.34 0.12 2.32
N VAL A 132 0.66 -0.67 2.72
CA VAL A 132 2.08 -0.33 2.54
C VAL A 132 2.74 -1.38 1.67
N ASP A 133 3.27 -0.95 0.52
CA ASP A 133 3.98 -1.81 -0.43
C ASP A 133 5.49 -1.80 -0.13
N LEU A 134 5.99 -2.92 0.39
CA LEU A 134 7.41 -3.13 0.67
C LEU A 134 8.07 -4.12 -0.30
N GLN A 135 7.38 -4.54 -1.38
CA GLN A 135 7.86 -5.59 -2.29
C GLN A 135 9.15 -5.18 -3.03
N GLU A 136 9.33 -3.89 -3.30
CA GLU A 136 10.51 -3.37 -3.99
C GLU A 136 11.73 -3.17 -3.08
N ILE A 137 11.59 -3.37 -1.76
CA ILE A 137 12.69 -3.18 -0.81
C ILE A 137 13.55 -4.43 -0.76
N ASN A 138 14.81 -4.29 -1.18
CA ASN A 138 15.74 -5.39 -1.23
C ASN A 138 16.38 -5.70 0.14
N VAL A 139 15.58 -6.28 1.02
CA VAL A 139 16.03 -6.66 2.38
C VAL A 139 16.94 -7.90 2.39
N TYR A 140 16.78 -8.82 1.43
CA TYR A 140 17.50 -10.09 1.42
C TYR A 140 18.91 -10.02 0.80
N ASP A 141 19.27 -8.89 0.18
CA ASP A 141 20.65 -8.65 -0.28
C ASP A 141 21.53 -7.99 0.78
N LEU A 142 20.96 -7.52 1.89
CA LEU A 142 21.73 -7.09 3.04
C LEU A 142 22.62 -8.23 3.54
N LYS A 143 23.93 -7.97 3.67
CA LYS A 143 24.88 -8.91 4.26
C LYS A 143 25.46 -8.31 5.54
N LEU A 144 25.16 -8.91 6.67
CA LEU A 144 25.77 -8.57 7.95
C LEU A 144 26.78 -9.65 8.28
N MET A 145 28.06 -9.27 8.39
CA MET A 145 29.17 -10.21 8.60
C MET A 145 29.17 -11.38 7.59
N GLY A 146 28.78 -11.12 6.34
CA GLY A 146 28.70 -12.13 5.28
C GLY A 146 27.42 -12.97 5.28
N HIS A 147 26.53 -12.82 6.25
CA HIS A 147 25.27 -13.56 6.34
C HIS A 147 24.08 -12.76 5.82
N LYS A 148 23.21 -13.42 5.05
CA LYS A 148 21.93 -12.88 4.59
C LYS A 148 20.81 -13.16 5.60
N PRO A 149 19.75 -12.33 5.65
CA PRO A 149 18.55 -12.63 6.44
C PRO A 149 17.92 -13.96 6.01
N LYS A 150 17.52 -14.77 6.99
CA LYS A 150 16.74 -16.01 6.75
C LYS A 150 15.24 -15.74 6.71
N PHE A 151 14.79 -14.73 7.44
CA PHE A 151 13.39 -14.37 7.59
C PHE A 151 13.30 -12.87 7.89
N VAL A 152 12.34 -12.20 7.26
CA VAL A 152 12.05 -10.78 7.46
C VAL A 152 10.57 -10.63 7.73
N TYR A 153 10.23 -9.85 8.76
CA TYR A 153 8.85 -9.52 9.10
C TYR A 153 8.78 -8.06 9.53
N TYR A 154 7.61 -7.47 9.36
CA TYR A 154 7.32 -6.13 9.83
C TYR A 154 6.76 -6.21 11.25
N ASN A 155 7.32 -5.39 12.15
CA ASN A 155 6.79 -5.21 13.49
C ASN A 155 6.27 -3.77 13.61
N PRO A 156 4.95 -3.54 13.68
CA PRO A 156 4.42 -2.23 14.02
C PRO A 156 4.74 -1.94 15.48
N SER A 157 5.88 -1.27 15.74
CA SER A 157 6.22 -0.81 17.08
C SER A 157 5.13 0.17 17.56
N ARG A 158 4.51 -0.12 18.71
CA ARG A 158 3.68 0.88 19.40
C ARG A 158 4.57 2.07 19.72
N GLY A 159 4.27 3.23 19.14
CA GLY A 159 4.84 4.49 19.61
C GLY A 159 4.65 4.60 21.13
N TRP A 160 5.67 5.13 21.81
CA TRP A 160 5.69 5.37 23.24
C TRP A 160 4.38 6.04 23.67
N ARG A 161 3.63 5.37 24.55
CA ARG A 161 2.58 6.01 25.34
C ARG A 161 3.21 6.78 26.49
#